data_AF-A0A9D6PQ21-F1
#
_entry.id   AF-A0A9D6PQ21-F1
#
_cell.length_a   1.000
_cell.length_b   1.000
_cell.length_c   1.000
_cell.angle_alpha   90.00
_cell.angle_beta   90.00
_cell.angle_gamma   90.00
#
_symmetry.space_group_name_H-M   'P 1'
#
loop_
_entity.id
_entity.type
_entity.pdbx_description
1 polymer ?
#
loop_
_entity_poly.entity_id
_entity_poly.type
_entity_poly.pdbx_seq_one_letter_code
_entity_poly.pdbx_strand_id
1 'polypeptide(L)'
;TGGPGELQVIAGRDINLGDQLGISSIGNTANTALPDSGADIFVMAGFDGSASYDAFINLYFTADSSYRGEIISFMNQRGFSFAADQFDAALAAFNALGVTQQRSLVMQGFFNEITLSASRAAAEQNNKLDDSDTERYGYSRGLDAIATLFPGSVLERREADEGEITSGNVIVTGGYAYTLDEHPAMQGDVSLTSSRIRTTDDNSDLSVLVPGGKFNVGLASATAEDDGVMTFGKGDINIFALDNVAVNQSRIQALNGGDMSIWSSLGDIDAGRGSKSVLSLPEPVLILDEQQNRIYQEYPAVVQGSGIRSACFDADCSAGNIILAAPAGVIDAGDAGINSAGNLTLATDTVLNAGNIEAGGESVGFSTETSAMGLDLGNLSSAGTDATSTVSGEEAADAFNNAAVAILQVEVMGLEDDDKPAP
;
A
#
# COMPACT_ATOMS: atom_id res chain seq x y z
N THR A 1 -12.77 12.88 -13.83
CA THR A 1 -14.23 13.14 -13.67
C THR A 1 -14.42 14.18 -12.59
N GLY A 2 -15.57 14.86 -12.50
CA GLY A 2 -15.77 15.97 -11.55
C GLY A 2 -16.88 15.77 -10.51
N GLY A 3 -17.64 14.67 -10.57
CA GLY A 3 -18.72 14.40 -9.61
C GLY A 3 -18.57 13.03 -8.97
N PRO A 4 -19.34 12.77 -7.89
CA PRO A 4 -19.28 11.50 -7.16
C PRO A 4 -19.72 10.32 -8.01
N GLY A 5 -19.17 9.15 -7.71
CA GLY A 5 -19.44 7.90 -8.42
C GLY A 5 -18.16 7.09 -8.60
N GLU A 6 -18.13 6.24 -9.62
CA GLU A 6 -16.97 5.41 -9.92
C GLU A 6 -16.64 5.49 -11.41
N LEU A 7 -15.37 5.72 -11.73
CA LEU A 7 -14.79 5.62 -13.06
C LEU A 7 -14.11 4.26 -13.20
N GLN A 8 -14.68 3.38 -14.02
CA GLN A 8 -14.07 2.10 -14.36
C GLN A 8 -13.35 2.17 -15.72
N VAL A 9 -12.04 1.88 -15.74
CA VAL A 9 -11.22 1.75 -16.95
C VAL A 9 -10.77 0.30 -17.06
N ILE A 10 -11.36 -0.44 -18.01
CA ILE A 10 -11.17 -1.89 -18.12
C ILE A 10 -10.72 -2.24 -19.54
N ALA A 11 -9.63 -2.97 -19.66
CA ALA A 11 -9.12 -3.50 -20.92
C ALA A 11 -8.94 -5.02 -20.84
N GLY A 12 -9.20 -5.71 -21.95
CA GLY A 12 -8.99 -7.16 -22.02
C GLY A 12 -7.55 -7.62 -22.14
N ARG A 13 -6.62 -6.67 -22.28
CA ARG A 13 -5.16 -6.86 -22.34
C ARG A 13 -4.53 -5.72 -21.56
N ASP A 14 -3.57 -5.03 -22.14
CA ASP A 14 -2.78 -4.02 -21.44
C ASP A 14 -3.49 -2.67 -21.36
N ILE A 15 -3.25 -1.94 -20.27
CA ILE A 15 -3.52 -0.51 -20.15
C ILE A 15 -2.18 0.20 -20.09
N ASN A 16 -1.83 0.91 -21.16
CA ASN A 16 -0.65 1.75 -21.21
C ASN A 16 -1.06 3.22 -21.27
N LEU A 17 -0.81 3.97 -20.20
CA LEU A 17 -1.14 5.40 -20.16
C LEU A 17 -0.09 6.28 -20.86
N GLY A 18 1.03 5.70 -21.31
CA GLY A 18 2.09 6.40 -22.01
C GLY A 18 2.65 7.57 -21.20
N ASP A 19 3.20 8.56 -21.91
CA ASP A 19 3.72 9.83 -21.39
C ASP A 19 2.66 10.93 -21.57
N GLN A 20 1.54 10.78 -20.86
CA GLN A 20 0.35 11.62 -20.96
C GLN A 20 -0.18 11.92 -19.56
N LEU A 21 -1.10 12.90 -19.45
CA LEU A 21 -1.73 13.32 -18.18
C LEU A 21 -2.42 12.20 -17.38
N GLY A 22 -2.68 11.04 -18.00
CA GLY A 22 -3.21 9.86 -17.32
C GLY A 22 -4.68 9.96 -16.93
N ILE A 23 -5.05 9.34 -15.81
CA ILE A 23 -6.43 9.29 -15.29
C ILE A 23 -6.51 10.17 -14.04
N SER A 24 -7.51 11.05 -13.98
CA SER A 24 -7.72 11.88 -12.78
C SER A 24 -9.19 12.08 -12.44
N SER A 25 -9.52 11.92 -11.16
CA SER A 25 -10.71 12.49 -10.54
C SER A 25 -10.34 13.83 -9.92
N ILE A 26 -11.10 14.86 -10.28
CA ILE A 26 -10.82 16.25 -9.93
C ILE A 26 -11.98 16.92 -9.17
N GLY A 27 -13.05 16.16 -8.89
CA GLY A 27 -14.23 16.62 -8.16
C GLY A 27 -14.70 18.03 -8.52
N ASN A 28 -14.93 18.84 -7.50
CA ASN A 28 -15.42 20.21 -7.63
C ASN A 28 -14.32 21.23 -8.01
N THR A 29 -13.05 20.81 -8.15
CA THR A 29 -11.93 21.75 -8.39
C THR A 29 -12.07 22.54 -9.70
N ALA A 30 -12.71 21.94 -10.72
CA ALA A 30 -13.05 22.61 -11.97
C ALA A 30 -14.47 23.22 -11.97
N ASN A 31 -15.35 22.75 -11.08
CA ASN A 31 -16.72 23.21 -10.95
C ASN A 31 -17.16 23.18 -9.48
N THR A 32 -17.00 24.32 -8.80
CA THR A 32 -17.27 24.47 -7.37
C THR A 32 -18.75 24.26 -6.99
N ALA A 33 -19.66 24.17 -7.97
CA ALA A 33 -21.06 23.82 -7.74
C ALA A 33 -21.30 22.32 -7.53
N LEU A 34 -20.27 21.48 -7.69
CA LEU A 34 -20.32 20.05 -7.41
C LEU A 34 -19.97 19.78 -5.93
N PRO A 35 -20.44 18.65 -5.36
CA PRO A 35 -20.02 18.22 -4.02
C PRO A 35 -18.50 18.09 -3.92
N ASP A 36 -17.99 18.23 -2.70
CA ASP A 36 -16.56 18.09 -2.36
C ASP A 36 -16.09 16.63 -2.33
N SER A 37 -16.52 15.86 -3.33
CA SER A 37 -16.25 14.43 -3.48
C SER A 37 -16.07 14.12 -4.96
N GLY A 38 -14.98 13.42 -5.24
CA GLY A 38 -14.61 12.93 -6.55
C GLY A 38 -15.26 11.59 -6.87
N ALA A 39 -14.88 11.04 -8.03
CA ALA A 39 -15.19 9.66 -8.34
C ALA A 39 -14.05 8.74 -7.86
N ASP A 40 -14.42 7.58 -7.35
CA ASP A 40 -13.51 6.45 -7.20
C ASP A 40 -12.95 6.07 -8.57
N ILE A 41 -11.70 5.64 -8.63
CA ILE A 41 -11.05 5.18 -9.86
C ILE A 41 -10.77 3.69 -9.74
N PHE A 42 -11.32 2.90 -10.64
CA PHE A 42 -11.04 1.47 -10.77
C PHE A 42 -10.38 1.19 -12.12
N VAL A 43 -9.14 0.69 -12.11
CA VAL A 43 -8.39 0.33 -13.32
C VAL A 43 -8.17 -1.18 -13.35
N MET A 44 -8.50 -1.82 -14.47
CA MET A 44 -8.31 -3.26 -14.63
C MET A 44 -7.77 -3.62 -16.01
N ALA A 45 -6.64 -4.33 -16.03
CA ALA A 45 -6.06 -4.92 -17.24
C ALA A 45 -6.31 -6.42 -17.28
N GLY A 46 -6.24 -7.01 -18.47
CA GLY A 46 -6.41 -8.45 -18.67
C GLY A 46 -7.85 -8.94 -18.47
N PHE A 47 -8.87 -8.08 -18.48
CA PHE A 47 -10.24 -8.55 -18.24
C PHE A 47 -10.89 -9.15 -19.50
N ASP A 48 -11.00 -10.47 -19.56
CA ASP A 48 -11.65 -11.19 -20.67
C ASP A 48 -13.13 -11.52 -20.40
N GLY A 49 -13.64 -11.17 -19.22
CA GLY A 49 -15.01 -11.48 -18.79
C GLY A 49 -15.15 -12.78 -17.99
N SER A 50 -14.08 -13.53 -17.74
CA SER A 50 -14.14 -14.82 -17.04
C SER A 50 -14.16 -14.72 -15.50
N ALA A 51 -14.13 -13.51 -14.93
CA ALA A 51 -14.24 -13.33 -13.48
C ALA A 51 -15.62 -13.77 -12.96
N SER A 52 -15.62 -14.58 -11.90
CA SER A 52 -16.82 -15.19 -11.33
C SER A 52 -17.41 -14.37 -10.18
N TYR A 53 -18.05 -13.25 -10.54
CA TYR A 53 -18.76 -12.41 -9.58
C TYR A 53 -19.82 -13.20 -8.80
N ASP A 54 -20.57 -14.08 -9.48
CA ASP A 54 -21.61 -14.89 -8.83
C ASP A 54 -21.03 -15.85 -7.79
N ALA A 55 -19.88 -16.49 -8.07
CA ALA A 55 -19.24 -17.37 -7.11
C ALA A 55 -18.77 -16.58 -5.87
N PHE A 56 -18.19 -15.41 -6.08
CA PHE A 56 -17.75 -14.54 -4.99
C PHE A 56 -18.93 -14.07 -4.13
N ILE A 57 -20.02 -13.62 -4.76
CA ILE A 57 -21.25 -13.19 -4.06
C ILE A 57 -21.84 -14.36 -3.27
N ASN A 58 -21.90 -15.56 -3.84
CA ASN A 58 -22.46 -16.71 -3.13
C ASN A 58 -21.61 -17.09 -1.90
N LEU A 59 -20.28 -17.05 -2.01
CA LEU A 59 -19.40 -17.43 -0.91
C LEU A 59 -19.32 -16.34 0.17
N TYR A 60 -18.98 -15.11 -0.21
CA TYR A 60 -18.65 -14.04 0.75
C TYR A 60 -19.83 -13.17 1.13
N PHE A 61 -20.82 -13.01 0.24
CA PHE A 61 -21.95 -12.11 0.53
C PHE A 61 -23.20 -12.87 0.98
N THR A 62 -23.37 -14.13 0.56
CA THR A 62 -24.54 -14.92 0.91
C THR A 62 -24.27 -15.89 2.06
N ALA A 63 -23.19 -16.68 1.97
CA ALA A 63 -22.88 -17.69 2.99
C ALA A 63 -22.17 -17.09 4.21
N ASP A 64 -21.22 -16.17 4.00
CA ASP A 64 -20.55 -15.43 5.06
C ASP A 64 -21.38 -14.22 5.52
N SER A 65 -21.45 -14.00 6.84
CA SER A 65 -22.15 -12.87 7.44
C SER A 65 -21.31 -11.58 7.52
N SER A 66 -20.03 -11.63 7.19
CA SER A 66 -19.07 -10.55 7.40
C SER A 66 -19.38 -9.28 6.59
N TYR A 67 -20.08 -9.41 5.45
CA TYR A 67 -20.39 -8.31 4.54
C TYR A 67 -21.83 -7.77 4.62
N ARG A 68 -22.61 -8.20 5.63
CA ARG A 68 -24.04 -7.84 5.72
C ARG A 68 -24.26 -6.34 5.85
N GLY A 69 -23.42 -5.66 6.63
CA GLY A 69 -23.54 -4.21 6.85
C GLY A 69 -23.18 -3.42 5.59
N GLU A 70 -22.14 -3.87 4.91
CA GLU A 70 -21.58 -3.31 3.68
C GLU A 70 -22.60 -3.38 2.56
N ILE A 71 -23.29 -4.52 2.39
CA ILE A 71 -24.36 -4.67 1.39
C ILE A 71 -25.51 -3.70 1.67
N ILE A 72 -25.95 -3.59 2.92
CA ILE A 72 -27.03 -2.67 3.30
C ILE A 72 -26.60 -1.22 3.04
N SER A 73 -25.40 -0.84 3.46
CA SER A 73 -24.83 0.50 3.25
C SER A 73 -24.74 0.83 1.76
N PHE A 74 -24.19 -0.10 0.97
CA PHE A 74 -24.01 0.03 -0.47
C PHE A 74 -25.33 0.26 -1.22
N MET A 75 -26.38 -0.47 -0.84
CA MET A 75 -27.71 -0.31 -1.43
C MET A 75 -28.34 1.03 -1.00
N ASN A 76 -28.22 1.41 0.28
CA ASN A 76 -28.77 2.66 0.79
C ASN A 76 -28.14 3.90 0.13
N GLN A 77 -26.83 3.86 -0.13
CA GLN A 77 -26.12 4.91 -0.88
C GLN A 77 -26.64 5.06 -2.32
N ARG A 78 -27.28 4.04 -2.88
CA ARG A 78 -27.86 4.04 -4.23
C ARG A 78 -29.37 4.37 -4.24
N GLY A 79 -29.88 4.92 -3.14
CA GLY A 79 -31.27 5.38 -3.02
C GLY A 79 -32.27 4.32 -2.60
N PHE A 80 -31.81 3.12 -2.23
CA PHE A 80 -32.65 2.16 -1.53
C PHE A 80 -32.76 2.52 -0.04
N SER A 81 -33.67 1.86 0.68
CA SER A 81 -33.85 2.06 2.11
C SER A 81 -34.12 0.73 2.80
N PHE A 82 -33.04 0.13 3.30
CA PHE A 82 -33.04 -1.09 4.09
C PHE A 82 -32.54 -0.79 5.50
N ALA A 83 -33.25 -1.30 6.50
CA ALA A 83 -32.79 -1.36 7.89
C ALA A 83 -31.79 -2.51 8.08
N ALA A 84 -31.04 -2.47 9.19
CA ALA A 84 -29.97 -3.43 9.49
C ALA A 84 -30.43 -4.90 9.55
N ASP A 85 -31.70 -5.15 9.91
CA ASP A 85 -32.31 -6.49 9.98
C ASP A 85 -32.91 -6.96 8.64
N GLN A 86 -32.89 -6.12 7.60
CA GLN A 86 -33.46 -6.41 6.28
C GLN A 86 -32.42 -6.92 5.28
N PHE A 87 -31.42 -7.66 5.76
CA PHE A 87 -30.32 -8.18 4.94
C PHE A 87 -30.81 -9.01 3.74
N ASP A 88 -31.74 -9.95 3.94
CA ASP A 88 -32.21 -10.81 2.83
C ASP A 88 -32.86 -10.01 1.70
N ALA A 89 -33.57 -8.93 2.04
CA ALA A 89 -34.18 -8.03 1.06
C ALA A 89 -33.12 -7.17 0.35
N ALA A 90 -32.11 -6.68 1.10
CA ALA A 90 -30.99 -5.94 0.54
C ALA A 90 -30.16 -6.81 -0.41
N LEU A 91 -29.86 -8.06 -0.02
CA LEU A 91 -29.15 -9.03 -0.85
C LEU A 91 -29.92 -9.39 -2.12
N ALA A 92 -31.24 -9.60 -2.01
CA ALA A 92 -32.09 -9.84 -3.18
C ALA A 92 -32.09 -8.64 -4.15
N ALA A 93 -32.13 -7.41 -3.63
CA ALA A 93 -32.04 -6.21 -4.44
C ALA A 93 -30.64 -6.03 -5.07
N PHE A 94 -29.57 -6.33 -4.33
CA PHE A 94 -28.20 -6.33 -4.83
C PHE A 94 -28.01 -7.34 -5.97
N ASN A 95 -28.52 -8.56 -5.81
CA ASN A 95 -28.48 -9.60 -6.84
C ASN A 95 -29.29 -9.23 -8.10
N ALA A 96 -30.21 -8.28 -8.01
CA ALA A 96 -30.95 -7.76 -9.15
C ALA A 96 -30.25 -6.60 -9.89
N LEU A 97 -29.14 -6.08 -9.35
CA LEU A 97 -28.33 -5.06 -10.03
C LEU A 97 -27.58 -5.63 -11.24
N GLY A 98 -27.20 -4.75 -12.16
CA GLY A 98 -26.32 -5.15 -13.27
C GLY A 98 -24.90 -5.45 -12.79
N VAL A 99 -24.18 -6.34 -13.49
CA VAL A 99 -22.81 -6.77 -13.14
C VAL A 99 -21.87 -5.59 -12.91
N THR A 100 -21.96 -4.52 -13.71
CA THR A 100 -21.14 -3.32 -13.53
C THR A 100 -21.33 -2.67 -12.16
N GLN A 101 -22.56 -2.67 -11.64
CA GLN A 101 -22.88 -2.12 -10.31
C GLN A 101 -22.50 -3.10 -9.20
N GLN A 102 -22.73 -4.39 -9.40
CA GLN A 102 -22.31 -5.42 -8.42
C GLN A 102 -20.79 -5.43 -8.26
N ARG A 103 -20.05 -5.23 -9.36
CA ARG A 103 -18.59 -5.21 -9.39
C ARG A 103 -18.00 -4.27 -8.36
N SER A 104 -18.54 -3.07 -8.19
CA SER A 104 -17.99 -2.09 -7.24
C SER A 104 -17.92 -2.68 -5.83
N LEU A 105 -19.01 -3.29 -5.34
CA LEU A 105 -19.02 -3.93 -4.02
C LEU A 105 -18.20 -5.22 -3.99
N VAL A 106 -18.27 -6.05 -5.03
CA VAL A 106 -17.48 -7.29 -5.09
C VAL A 106 -15.98 -6.99 -5.03
N MET A 107 -15.52 -5.93 -5.70
CA MET A 107 -14.11 -5.53 -5.68
C MET A 107 -13.70 -4.98 -4.32
N GLN A 108 -14.56 -4.19 -3.65
CA GLN A 108 -14.32 -3.79 -2.26
C GLN A 108 -14.21 -5.02 -1.34
N GLY A 109 -15.11 -5.99 -1.50
CA GLY A 109 -15.06 -7.25 -0.77
C GLY A 109 -13.76 -8.02 -1.03
N PHE A 110 -13.36 -8.15 -2.29
CA PHE A 110 -12.13 -8.80 -2.71
C PHE A 110 -10.87 -8.16 -2.11
N PHE A 111 -10.73 -6.84 -2.21
CA PHE A 111 -9.59 -6.13 -1.62
C PHE A 111 -9.56 -6.27 -0.10
N ASN A 112 -10.73 -6.27 0.56
CA ASN A 112 -10.81 -6.52 1.99
C ASN A 112 -10.35 -7.94 2.36
N GLU A 113 -10.74 -8.97 1.61
CA GLU A 113 -10.32 -10.35 1.85
C GLU A 113 -8.80 -10.53 1.77
N ILE A 114 -8.17 -10.00 0.71
CA ILE A 114 -6.71 -10.10 0.57
C ILE A 114 -5.96 -9.25 1.60
N THR A 115 -6.51 -8.09 1.99
CA THR A 115 -5.92 -7.23 3.02
C THR A 115 -5.96 -7.90 4.39
N LEU A 116 -7.11 -8.48 4.78
CA LEU A 116 -7.25 -9.24 6.02
C LEU A 116 -6.32 -10.46 6.04
N SER A 117 -6.18 -11.13 4.89
CA SER A 117 -5.24 -12.25 4.77
C SER A 117 -3.78 -11.81 4.94
N ALA A 118 -3.40 -10.67 4.35
CA ALA A 118 -2.05 -10.12 4.51
C ALA A 118 -1.76 -9.75 5.97
N SER A 119 -2.67 -9.04 6.64
CA SER A 119 -2.53 -8.70 8.06
C SER A 119 -2.37 -9.92 8.93
N ARG A 120 -3.15 -10.98 8.66
CA ARG A 120 -3.04 -12.25 9.38
C ARG A 120 -1.68 -12.88 9.15
N ALA A 121 -1.26 -13.06 7.89
CA ALA A 121 0.02 -13.66 7.55
C ALA A 121 1.22 -12.96 8.22
N ALA A 122 1.24 -11.63 8.19
CA ALA A 122 2.27 -10.85 8.87
C ALA A 122 2.25 -11.03 10.40
N ALA A 123 1.07 -11.14 11.01
CA ALA A 123 0.94 -11.41 12.45
C ALA A 123 1.44 -12.82 12.81
N GLU A 124 1.18 -13.84 11.99
CA GLU A 124 1.67 -15.22 12.22
C GLU A 124 3.20 -15.29 12.18
N GLN A 125 3.83 -14.58 11.24
CA GLN A 125 5.29 -14.52 11.10
C GLN A 125 5.99 -13.93 12.33
N ASN A 126 5.29 -13.08 13.10
CA ASN A 126 5.84 -12.41 14.28
C ASN A 126 5.45 -13.08 15.60
N ASN A 127 4.89 -14.30 15.58
CA ASN A 127 4.33 -14.98 16.75
C ASN A 127 3.36 -14.07 17.55
N LYS A 128 2.65 -13.16 16.87
CA LYS A 128 1.65 -12.27 17.48
C LYS A 128 0.23 -12.88 17.48
N LEU A 129 0.12 -14.18 17.21
CA LEU A 129 -1.14 -14.91 17.31
C LEU A 129 -1.45 -15.23 18.77
N ASP A 130 -2.74 -15.23 19.12
CA ASP A 130 -3.19 -15.76 20.40
C ASP A 130 -2.95 -17.28 20.45
N ASP A 131 -2.58 -17.84 21.60
CA ASP A 131 -2.34 -19.29 21.79
C ASP A 131 -3.60 -20.14 21.50
N SER A 132 -4.77 -19.50 21.38
CA SER A 132 -6.03 -20.13 20.97
C SER A 132 -6.20 -20.30 19.45
N ASP A 133 -5.38 -19.61 18.64
CA ASP A 133 -5.36 -19.72 17.17
C ASP A 133 -4.59 -20.97 16.73
N THR A 134 -5.25 -22.12 16.84
CA THR A 134 -4.66 -23.42 16.43
C THR A 134 -4.59 -23.60 14.91
N GLU A 135 -5.31 -22.80 14.13
CA GLU A 135 -5.25 -22.79 12.67
C GLU A 135 -4.40 -21.58 12.22
N ARG A 136 -3.17 -21.86 11.79
CA ARG A 136 -2.41 -20.94 10.95
C ARG A 136 -3.17 -20.85 9.64
N TYR A 137 -3.57 -19.66 9.23
CA TYR A 137 -4.26 -19.46 7.96
C TYR A 137 -3.36 -18.76 6.95
N GLY A 138 -2.34 -18.01 7.40
CA GLY A 138 -1.43 -17.27 6.55
C GLY A 138 -2.15 -16.52 5.41
N TYR A 139 -1.83 -16.87 4.16
CA TYR A 139 -2.41 -16.26 2.95
C TYR A 139 -3.65 -16.99 2.42
N SER A 140 -4.14 -18.05 3.09
CA SER A 140 -5.18 -18.93 2.54
C SER A 140 -6.48 -18.19 2.24
N ARG A 141 -6.88 -17.25 3.11
CA ARG A 141 -8.08 -16.42 2.93
C ARG A 141 -8.03 -15.60 1.64
N GLY A 142 -6.91 -14.93 1.40
CA GLY A 142 -6.68 -14.12 0.20
C GLY A 142 -6.59 -14.98 -1.06
N LEU A 143 -5.85 -16.10 -1.00
CA LEU A 143 -5.72 -17.02 -2.13
C LEU A 143 -7.05 -17.70 -2.50
N ASP A 144 -7.88 -18.04 -1.51
CA ASP A 144 -9.23 -18.55 -1.74
C ASP A 144 -10.13 -17.48 -2.39
N ALA A 145 -10.02 -16.21 -1.98
CA ALA A 145 -10.75 -15.10 -2.59
C ALA A 145 -10.33 -14.87 -4.06
N ILE A 146 -9.02 -14.93 -4.34
CA ILE A 146 -8.45 -14.86 -5.68
C ILE A 146 -8.95 -16.02 -6.54
N ALA A 147 -8.88 -17.26 -6.03
CA ALA A 147 -9.37 -18.45 -6.74
C ALA A 147 -10.87 -18.40 -7.02
N THR A 148 -11.65 -17.83 -6.09
CA THR A 148 -13.10 -17.70 -6.22
C THR A 148 -13.47 -16.66 -7.29
N LEU A 149 -12.82 -15.49 -7.27
CA LEU A 149 -13.14 -14.41 -8.19
C LEU A 149 -12.54 -14.63 -9.59
N PHE A 150 -11.37 -15.25 -9.68
CA PHE A 150 -10.67 -15.55 -10.93
C PHE A 150 -10.44 -17.06 -11.05
N PRO A 151 -11.44 -17.81 -11.55
CA PRO A 151 -11.32 -19.26 -11.68
C PRO A 151 -10.13 -19.69 -12.54
N GLY A 152 -9.34 -20.62 -12.01
CA GLY A 152 -8.11 -21.13 -12.62
C GLY A 152 -6.83 -20.37 -12.22
N SER A 153 -6.93 -19.35 -11.35
CA SER A 153 -5.76 -18.59 -10.86
C SER A 153 -4.98 -19.44 -9.89
N VAL A 154 -5.72 -20.28 -9.17
CA VAL A 154 -5.23 -21.44 -8.45
C VAL A 154 -5.63 -22.68 -9.26
N LEU A 155 -4.62 -23.39 -9.77
CA LEU A 155 -4.76 -24.66 -10.49
C LEU A 155 -5.10 -25.80 -9.55
N GLU A 156 -4.54 -25.77 -8.35
CA GLU A 156 -4.72 -26.80 -7.35
C GLU A 156 -4.60 -26.19 -5.94
N ARG A 157 -5.56 -26.53 -5.07
CA ARG A 157 -5.45 -26.38 -3.62
C ARG A 157 -5.52 -27.78 -3.02
N ARG A 158 -4.54 -28.13 -2.20
CA ARG A 158 -4.48 -29.42 -1.50
C ARG A 158 -3.85 -29.26 -0.12
N GLU A 159 -4.07 -30.23 0.77
CA GLU A 159 -3.36 -30.30 2.04
C GLU A 159 -1.84 -30.39 1.77
N ALA A 160 -1.06 -29.67 2.56
CA ALA A 160 0.39 -29.69 2.50
C ALA A 160 0.92 -30.88 3.33
N ASP A 161 1.71 -31.75 2.71
CA ASP A 161 2.39 -32.85 3.39
C ASP A 161 3.72 -32.37 4.01
N GLU A 162 4.08 -32.88 5.19
CA GLU A 162 5.37 -32.56 5.84
C GLU A 162 6.56 -32.95 4.93
N GLY A 163 7.37 -31.96 4.56
CA GLY A 163 8.61 -32.15 3.81
C GLY A 163 8.48 -32.02 2.29
N GLU A 164 7.34 -31.58 1.78
CA GLU A 164 7.18 -31.36 0.35
C GLU A 164 7.88 -30.08 -0.11
N ILE A 165 8.92 -30.23 -0.92
CA ILE A 165 9.52 -29.13 -1.68
C ILE A 165 8.76 -29.02 -2.99
N THR A 166 7.84 -28.06 -3.07
CA THR A 166 7.11 -27.76 -4.29
C THR A 166 7.92 -26.82 -5.17
N SER A 167 8.33 -27.31 -6.35
CA SER A 167 8.97 -26.50 -7.38
C SER A 167 7.90 -25.88 -8.29
N GLY A 168 8.04 -24.59 -8.61
CA GLY A 168 7.09 -23.84 -9.44
C GLY A 168 6.39 -22.73 -8.67
N ASN A 169 5.30 -22.18 -9.23
CA ASN A 169 4.50 -21.10 -8.65
C ASN A 169 3.59 -21.64 -7.53
N VAL A 170 4.18 -22.17 -6.46
CA VAL A 170 3.45 -22.80 -5.35
C VAL A 170 3.64 -22.00 -4.06
N ILE A 171 2.53 -21.62 -3.43
CA ILE A 171 2.50 -21.00 -2.10
C ILE A 171 2.01 -22.03 -1.09
N VAL A 172 2.82 -22.32 -0.07
CA VAL A 172 2.42 -23.18 1.05
C VAL A 172 2.02 -22.30 2.21
N THR A 173 0.75 -22.35 2.59
CA THR A 173 0.20 -21.49 3.63
C THR A 173 -1.02 -22.10 4.29
N GLY A 174 -1.16 -21.85 5.57
CA GLY A 174 -2.28 -22.30 6.38
C GLY A 174 -2.62 -23.80 6.30
N GLY A 175 -1.60 -24.65 6.18
CA GLY A 175 -1.77 -26.10 6.05
C GLY A 175 -2.06 -26.58 4.62
N TYR A 176 -2.18 -25.68 3.64
CA TYR A 176 -2.45 -26.00 2.25
C TYR A 176 -1.29 -25.61 1.33
N ALA A 177 -1.15 -26.32 0.22
CA ALA A 177 -0.35 -25.92 -0.93
C ALA A 177 -1.27 -25.40 -2.04
N TYR A 178 -0.98 -24.19 -2.51
CA TYR A 178 -1.66 -23.51 -3.60
C TYR A 178 -0.75 -23.47 -4.82
N THR A 179 -1.11 -24.14 -5.91
CA THR A 179 -0.41 -24.02 -7.19
C THR A 179 -1.10 -22.94 -8.01
N LEU A 180 -0.38 -21.87 -8.34
CA LEU A 180 -0.91 -20.74 -9.10
C LEU A 180 -0.59 -20.87 -10.59
N ASP A 181 -1.48 -20.33 -11.43
CA ASP A 181 -1.27 -20.18 -12.87
C ASP A 181 -0.95 -18.73 -13.23
N GLU A 182 -0.21 -18.52 -14.32
CA GLU A 182 0.02 -17.20 -14.94
C GLU A 182 -1.24 -16.66 -15.68
N HIS A 183 -2.42 -17.14 -15.30
CA HIS A 183 -3.73 -16.74 -15.79
C HIS A 183 -3.80 -16.30 -17.26
N PRO A 184 -3.57 -17.22 -18.22
CA PRO A 184 -3.41 -16.87 -19.63
C PRO A 184 -4.63 -16.17 -20.23
N ALA A 185 -5.83 -16.49 -19.74
CA ALA A 185 -7.08 -15.87 -20.13
C ALA A 185 -7.18 -14.40 -19.68
N MET A 186 -6.58 -14.06 -18.54
CA MET A 186 -6.58 -12.72 -17.95
C MET A 186 -5.23 -11.99 -18.03
N GLN A 187 -4.41 -12.34 -19.01
CA GLN A 187 -3.12 -11.69 -19.23
C GLN A 187 -3.29 -10.23 -19.69
N GLY A 188 -2.65 -9.33 -18.97
CA GLY A 188 -2.49 -7.93 -19.34
C GLY A 188 -1.76 -7.17 -18.26
N ASP A 189 -1.02 -6.14 -18.64
CA ASP A 189 -0.28 -5.28 -17.72
C ASP A 189 -0.94 -3.90 -17.59
N VAL A 190 -0.73 -3.24 -16.46
CA VAL A 190 -0.95 -1.79 -16.36
C VAL A 190 0.42 -1.11 -16.33
N SER A 191 0.64 -0.10 -17.17
CA SER A 191 1.89 0.65 -17.22
C SER A 191 1.69 2.16 -17.28
N LEU A 192 2.35 2.88 -16.37
CA LEU A 192 2.44 4.33 -16.31
C LEU A 192 3.85 4.73 -16.77
N THR A 193 3.96 5.40 -17.92
CA THR A 193 5.25 5.79 -18.51
C THR A 193 5.40 7.30 -18.42
N SER A 194 5.77 7.85 -17.26
CA SER A 194 5.61 9.29 -16.98
C SER A 194 4.14 9.73 -17.09
N SER A 195 3.29 9.04 -16.32
CA SER A 195 1.86 9.31 -16.26
C SER A 195 1.34 9.09 -14.85
N ARG A 196 0.05 9.37 -14.63
CA ARG A 196 -0.57 9.32 -13.33
C ARG A 196 -1.94 8.66 -13.31
N ILE A 197 -2.29 8.11 -12.15
CA ILE A 197 -3.65 7.79 -11.75
C ILE A 197 -3.88 8.52 -10.42
N ARG A 198 -4.83 9.45 -10.37
CA ARG A 198 -4.94 10.35 -9.22
C ARG A 198 -6.38 10.70 -8.85
N THR A 199 -6.67 10.80 -7.54
CA THR A 199 -7.86 11.49 -7.02
C THR A 199 -7.44 12.76 -6.27
N THR A 200 -8.15 13.89 -6.47
CA THR A 200 -7.86 15.15 -5.76
C THR A 200 -8.71 15.38 -4.52
N ASP A 201 -9.86 14.75 -4.48
CA ASP A 201 -10.96 15.10 -3.58
C ASP A 201 -11.00 14.15 -2.39
N ASP A 202 -11.72 14.55 -1.34
CA ASP A 202 -11.91 13.71 -0.17
C ASP A 202 -12.77 12.47 -0.48
N ASN A 203 -12.44 11.39 0.23
CA ASN A 203 -13.16 10.11 0.19
C ASN A 203 -13.34 9.55 -1.23
N SER A 204 -12.29 9.60 -2.05
CA SER A 204 -12.27 9.02 -3.40
C SER A 204 -11.13 8.01 -3.52
N ASP A 205 -11.51 6.74 -3.61
CA ASP A 205 -10.57 5.62 -3.60
C ASP A 205 -9.96 5.36 -4.97
N LEU A 206 -8.80 4.72 -4.98
CA LEU A 206 -8.10 4.32 -6.18
C LEU A 206 -7.75 2.84 -6.11
N SER A 207 -8.29 2.07 -7.04
CA SER A 207 -8.08 0.63 -7.12
C SER A 207 -7.46 0.23 -8.47
N VAL A 208 -6.41 -0.58 -8.44
CA VAL A 208 -5.78 -1.18 -9.63
C VAL A 208 -5.78 -2.70 -9.49
N LEU A 209 -6.30 -3.38 -10.50
CA LEU A 209 -6.45 -4.83 -10.52
C LEU A 209 -5.82 -5.43 -11.78
N VAL A 210 -4.85 -6.33 -11.59
CA VAL A 210 -4.11 -6.99 -12.68
C VAL A 210 -4.08 -8.52 -12.42
N PRO A 211 -5.14 -9.26 -12.79
CA PRO A 211 -5.31 -10.67 -12.42
C PRO A 211 -4.29 -11.66 -13.01
N GLY A 212 -3.59 -11.27 -14.08
CA GLY A 212 -2.69 -12.15 -14.83
C GLY A 212 -1.41 -11.49 -15.32
N GLY A 213 -0.98 -10.40 -14.69
CA GLY A 213 0.20 -9.65 -15.12
C GLY A 213 0.75 -8.75 -14.03
N LYS A 214 1.52 -7.74 -14.45
CA LYS A 214 2.22 -6.80 -13.55
C LYS A 214 1.64 -5.40 -13.61
N PHE A 215 1.88 -4.65 -12.53
CA PHE A 215 1.65 -3.22 -12.48
C PHE A 215 2.97 -2.45 -12.45
N ASN A 216 3.23 -1.67 -13.49
CA ASN A 216 4.38 -0.79 -13.55
C ASN A 216 3.97 0.69 -13.40
N VAL A 217 4.40 1.33 -12.31
CA VAL A 217 4.00 2.70 -11.94
C VAL A 217 4.90 3.76 -12.56
N GLY A 218 6.07 3.39 -13.07
CA GLY A 218 6.99 4.38 -13.61
C GLY A 218 8.07 3.82 -14.51
N LEU A 219 8.89 4.74 -15.02
CA LEU A 219 10.10 4.39 -15.76
C LEU A 219 11.30 4.25 -14.82
N ALA A 220 12.16 3.29 -15.13
CA ALA A 220 13.42 3.08 -14.43
C ALA A 220 14.43 4.24 -14.59
N SER A 221 14.19 5.18 -15.52
CA SER A 221 15.10 6.29 -15.88
C SER A 221 14.36 7.57 -16.30
N ALA A 222 13.41 8.07 -15.49
CA ALA A 222 12.70 9.33 -15.75
C ALA A 222 12.82 10.34 -14.59
N THR A 223 12.76 11.64 -14.90
CA THR A 223 12.66 12.73 -13.91
C THR A 223 11.19 12.91 -13.54
N ALA A 224 10.72 12.22 -12.50
CA ALA A 224 9.31 12.20 -12.11
C ALA A 224 8.89 13.48 -11.37
N GLU A 225 8.64 14.55 -12.12
CA GLU A 225 7.85 15.69 -11.62
C GLU A 225 6.36 15.33 -11.82
N ASP A 226 5.68 14.93 -10.73
CA ASP A 226 4.22 14.73 -10.64
C ASP A 226 3.57 13.45 -11.25
N ASP A 227 4.38 12.43 -11.59
CA ASP A 227 3.89 11.14 -12.11
C ASP A 227 3.81 10.03 -11.06
N GLY A 228 2.77 9.19 -11.15
CA GLY A 228 2.55 8.03 -10.27
C GLY A 228 1.09 7.79 -9.87
N VAL A 229 0.89 7.01 -8.83
CA VAL A 229 -0.44 6.70 -8.27
C VAL A 229 -0.63 7.50 -6.99
N MET A 230 -1.68 8.32 -6.89
CA MET A 230 -1.86 9.20 -5.73
C MET A 230 -3.32 9.46 -5.36
N THR A 231 -3.60 9.51 -4.06
CA THR A 231 -4.86 10.09 -3.51
C THR A 231 -4.48 11.32 -2.68
N PHE A 232 -5.07 12.49 -2.97
CA PHE A 232 -4.76 13.74 -2.26
C PHE A 232 -5.69 14.00 -1.08
N GLY A 233 -6.96 13.66 -1.20
CA GLY A 233 -7.89 13.64 -0.08
C GLY A 233 -7.80 12.33 0.70
N LYS A 234 -8.71 12.13 1.65
CA LYS A 234 -8.80 10.91 2.46
C LYS A 234 -9.34 9.70 1.67
N GLY A 235 -8.62 9.26 0.65
CA GLY A 235 -8.99 8.11 -0.18
C GLY A 235 -7.95 7.00 -0.12
N ASP A 236 -8.41 5.75 -0.15
CA ASP A 236 -7.56 4.59 -0.01
C ASP A 236 -6.97 4.17 -1.37
N ILE A 237 -5.79 3.53 -1.35
CA ILE A 237 -5.17 2.93 -2.53
C ILE A 237 -5.15 1.41 -2.38
N ASN A 238 -5.80 0.71 -3.30
CA ASN A 238 -5.88 -0.75 -3.31
C ASN A 238 -5.29 -1.31 -4.62
N ILE A 239 -4.26 -2.14 -4.53
CA ILE A 239 -3.55 -2.68 -5.69
C ILE A 239 -3.44 -4.19 -5.58
N PHE A 240 -3.83 -4.89 -6.64
CA PHE A 240 -3.58 -6.31 -6.82
C PHE A 240 -2.88 -6.54 -8.15
N ALA A 241 -1.79 -7.30 -8.11
CA ALA A 241 -1.14 -7.88 -9.28
C ALA A 241 -0.87 -9.37 -9.05
N LEU A 242 -0.95 -10.17 -10.12
CA LEU A 242 -0.48 -11.54 -10.06
C LEU A 242 1.06 -11.55 -9.98
N ASP A 243 1.71 -10.81 -10.88
CA ASP A 243 3.16 -10.64 -10.90
C ASP A 243 3.56 -9.37 -10.13
N ASN A 244 4.59 -8.68 -10.58
CA ASN A 244 5.25 -7.59 -9.86
C ASN A 244 4.41 -6.30 -9.77
N VAL A 245 4.60 -5.57 -8.67
CA VAL A 245 4.28 -4.14 -8.56
C VAL A 245 5.59 -3.36 -8.51
N ALA A 246 5.90 -2.63 -9.58
CA ALA A 246 7.18 -1.94 -9.72
C ALA A 246 6.99 -0.41 -9.75
N VAL A 247 7.54 0.29 -8.75
CA VAL A 247 7.42 1.75 -8.62
C VAL A 247 8.47 2.50 -9.45
N ASN A 248 9.66 1.92 -9.62
CA ASN A 248 10.77 2.52 -10.37
C ASN A 248 11.19 3.90 -9.81
N GLN A 249 11.22 4.97 -10.62
CA GLN A 249 11.51 6.32 -10.14
C GLN A 249 10.25 7.13 -9.79
N SER A 250 9.07 6.52 -9.88
CA SER A 250 7.78 7.15 -9.61
C SER A 250 7.38 6.98 -8.13
N ARG A 251 6.08 7.03 -7.84
CA ARG A 251 5.52 7.02 -6.49
C ARG A 251 4.14 6.37 -6.45
N ILE A 252 3.83 5.73 -5.34
CA ILE A 252 2.46 5.33 -4.94
C ILE A 252 2.21 5.99 -3.59
N GLN A 253 1.28 6.94 -3.50
CA GLN A 253 1.13 7.75 -2.29
C GLN A 253 -0.32 8.01 -1.89
N ALA A 254 -0.67 7.58 -0.68
CA ALA A 254 -1.95 7.90 -0.05
C ALA A 254 -1.76 9.07 0.90
N LEU A 255 -2.35 10.23 0.59
CA LEU A 255 -2.16 11.45 1.37
C LEU A 255 -3.36 11.69 2.30
N ASN A 256 -3.22 12.64 3.22
CA ASN A 256 -4.27 13.05 4.17
C ASN A 256 -4.95 11.89 4.93
N GLY A 257 -4.18 10.84 5.22
CA GLY A 257 -4.63 9.73 6.05
C GLY A 257 -5.37 8.60 5.34
N GLY A 258 -5.29 8.51 4.01
CA GLY A 258 -5.74 7.33 3.27
C GLY A 258 -4.90 6.10 3.59
N ASP A 259 -5.55 4.94 3.69
CA ASP A 259 -4.88 3.65 3.84
C ASP A 259 -4.39 3.13 2.47
N MET A 260 -3.41 2.22 2.50
CA MET A 260 -2.87 1.60 1.29
C MET A 260 -2.72 0.09 1.47
N SER A 261 -3.25 -0.68 0.52
CA SER A 261 -3.06 -2.12 0.43
C SER A 261 -2.51 -2.51 -0.94
N ILE A 262 -1.39 -3.23 -0.97
CA ILE A 262 -0.76 -3.72 -2.20
C ILE A 262 -0.48 -5.21 -2.06
N TRP A 263 -0.98 -5.99 -3.01
CA TRP A 263 -0.77 -7.42 -3.09
C TRP A 263 -0.12 -7.81 -4.42
N SER A 264 0.96 -8.59 -4.35
CA SER A 264 1.59 -9.27 -5.48
C SER A 264 1.66 -10.76 -5.18
N SER A 265 1.00 -11.63 -5.96
CA SER A 265 0.90 -13.05 -5.59
C SER A 265 2.19 -13.83 -5.85
N LEU A 266 2.75 -13.70 -7.06
CA LEU A 266 3.90 -14.42 -7.59
C LEU A 266 5.16 -13.57 -7.69
N GLY A 267 5.00 -12.26 -7.78
CA GLY A 267 6.09 -11.31 -7.99
C GLY A 267 6.46 -10.54 -6.75
N ASP A 268 7.31 -9.54 -6.98
CA ASP A 268 7.83 -8.65 -5.97
C ASP A 268 7.01 -7.34 -5.88
N ILE A 269 7.10 -6.69 -4.73
CA ILE A 269 6.72 -5.28 -4.56
C ILE A 269 8.02 -4.48 -4.42
N ASP A 270 8.36 -3.69 -5.44
CA ASP A 270 9.57 -2.85 -5.49
C ASP A 270 9.19 -1.37 -5.40
N ALA A 271 9.53 -0.73 -4.27
CA ALA A 271 9.31 0.69 -4.03
C ALA A 271 10.24 1.59 -4.85
N GLY A 272 11.27 1.03 -5.49
CA GLY A 272 12.04 1.67 -6.54
C GLY A 272 13.24 2.49 -6.07
N ARG A 273 13.82 3.25 -7.00
CA ARG A 273 15.10 3.96 -6.83
C ARG A 273 15.03 5.46 -7.09
N GLY A 274 13.83 6.03 -7.15
CA GLY A 274 13.66 7.47 -7.29
C GLY A 274 14.14 8.23 -6.05
N SER A 275 14.41 9.54 -6.20
CA SER A 275 14.94 10.35 -5.10
C SER A 275 13.90 10.59 -4.00
N LYS A 276 14.32 10.47 -2.73
CA LYS A 276 13.49 10.80 -1.56
C LYS A 276 13.14 12.29 -1.45
N SER A 277 13.86 13.16 -2.16
CA SER A 277 13.74 14.62 -2.10
C SER A 277 13.08 15.26 -3.32
N VAL A 278 12.53 14.47 -4.25
CA VAL A 278 11.78 15.04 -5.40
C VAL A 278 10.53 15.74 -4.87
N LEU A 279 10.38 17.02 -5.17
CA LEU A 279 9.19 17.78 -4.80
C LEU A 279 8.21 17.69 -5.96
N SER A 280 6.96 17.36 -5.68
CA SER A 280 5.86 17.69 -6.57
C SER A 280 5.06 18.83 -5.93
N LEU A 281 4.88 19.90 -6.68
CA LEU A 281 4.08 21.06 -6.31
C LEU A 281 2.74 20.94 -7.05
N PRO A 282 1.66 20.49 -6.38
CA PRO A 282 0.35 20.42 -7.01
C PRO A 282 -0.08 21.81 -7.49
N GLU A 283 -0.79 21.86 -8.62
CA GLU A 283 -1.35 23.13 -9.08
C GLU A 283 -2.34 23.69 -8.04
N PRO A 284 -2.28 24.99 -7.71
CA PRO A 284 -3.21 25.58 -6.76
C PRO A 284 -4.65 25.57 -7.31
N VAL A 285 -5.61 25.21 -6.49
CA VAL A 285 -7.04 25.17 -6.86
C VAL A 285 -7.77 26.39 -6.32
N LEU A 286 -8.74 26.90 -7.10
CA LEU A 286 -9.57 28.04 -6.72
C LEU A 286 -10.87 27.54 -6.10
N ILE A 287 -11.08 27.86 -4.83
CA ILE A 287 -12.26 27.46 -4.08
C ILE A 287 -13.16 28.67 -3.86
N LEU A 288 -14.45 28.49 -4.11
CA LEU A 288 -15.48 29.46 -3.76
C LEU A 288 -16.03 29.13 -2.37
N ASP A 289 -15.74 29.98 -1.39
CA ASP A 289 -16.46 29.98 -0.12
C ASP A 289 -17.84 30.62 -0.35
N GLU A 290 -18.88 29.79 -0.47
CA GLU A 290 -20.25 30.28 -0.64
C GLU A 290 -20.80 30.96 0.63
N GLN A 291 -20.29 30.62 1.82
CA GLN A 291 -20.72 31.24 3.06
C GLN A 291 -20.18 32.66 3.21
N GLN A 292 -18.95 32.89 2.73
CA GLN A 292 -18.28 34.19 2.77
C GLN A 292 -18.30 34.93 1.43
N ASN A 293 -18.88 34.32 0.38
CA ASN A 293 -18.90 34.80 -1.00
C ASN A 293 -17.51 35.26 -1.49
N ARG A 294 -16.48 34.45 -1.20
CA ARG A 294 -15.08 34.77 -1.49
C ARG A 294 -14.41 33.63 -2.25
N ILE A 295 -13.68 33.98 -3.30
CA ILE A 295 -12.78 33.04 -3.98
C ILE A 295 -11.43 33.09 -3.27
N TYR A 296 -10.94 31.95 -2.81
CA TYR A 296 -9.59 31.81 -2.28
C TYR A 296 -8.84 30.71 -3.02
N GLN A 297 -7.51 30.82 -3.04
CA GLN A 297 -6.64 29.87 -3.70
C GLN A 297 -6.08 28.93 -2.63
N GLU A 298 -6.42 27.66 -2.72
CA GLU A 298 -5.86 26.62 -1.89
C GLU A 298 -4.63 26.03 -2.59
N TYR A 299 -3.56 25.86 -1.81
CA TYR A 299 -2.33 25.25 -2.26
C TYR A 299 -2.29 23.86 -1.63
N PRO A 300 -2.56 22.79 -2.41
CA PRO A 300 -2.49 21.44 -1.87
C PRO A 300 -1.09 21.16 -1.33
N ALA A 301 -1.01 20.23 -0.37
CA ALA A 301 0.26 19.90 0.27
C ALA A 301 1.33 19.48 -0.75
N VAL A 302 2.55 19.99 -0.55
CA VAL A 302 3.70 19.64 -1.38
C VAL A 302 4.03 18.16 -1.15
N VAL A 303 4.04 17.40 -2.23
CA VAL A 303 4.22 15.95 -2.18
C VAL A 303 5.70 15.63 -2.32
N GLN A 304 6.27 14.97 -1.31
CA GLN A 304 7.71 14.69 -1.26
C GLN A 304 8.06 13.24 -1.58
N GLY A 305 9.04 13.10 -2.48
CA GLY A 305 9.81 11.92 -2.79
C GLY A 305 9.10 10.87 -3.64
N SER A 306 9.93 10.00 -4.22
CA SER A 306 9.52 8.74 -4.84
C SER A 306 9.22 7.65 -3.80
N GLY A 307 8.72 6.50 -4.25
CA GLY A 307 8.50 5.33 -3.40
C GLY A 307 7.06 5.13 -2.98
N ILE A 308 6.86 4.25 -1.99
CA ILE A 308 5.54 3.89 -1.46
C ILE A 308 5.35 4.64 -0.15
N ARG A 309 4.37 5.56 -0.09
CA ARG A 309 4.20 6.39 1.11
C ARG A 309 2.75 6.63 1.51
N SER A 310 2.53 6.79 2.81
CA SER A 310 1.34 7.45 3.32
C SER A 310 1.75 8.70 4.08
N ALA A 311 0.96 9.76 3.98
CA ALA A 311 1.28 11.04 4.62
C ALA A 311 0.05 11.68 5.24
N CYS A 312 0.29 12.50 6.24
CA CYS A 312 -0.71 13.25 6.97
C CYS A 312 -0.17 14.66 7.20
N PHE A 313 -0.89 15.68 6.73
CA PHE A 313 -0.38 17.06 6.72
C PHE A 313 -1.02 17.96 7.78
N ASP A 314 -2.20 17.58 8.29
CA ASP A 314 -2.92 18.30 9.33
C ASP A 314 -2.83 17.59 10.68
N ALA A 315 -2.86 18.38 11.76
CA ALA A 315 -2.75 17.87 13.13
C ALA A 315 -3.92 16.95 13.54
N ASP A 316 -5.08 17.10 12.89
CA ASP A 316 -6.30 16.32 13.13
C ASP A 316 -6.45 15.12 12.17
N CYS A 317 -5.50 14.92 11.25
CA CYS A 317 -5.59 13.83 10.28
C CYS A 317 -5.19 12.49 10.94
N SER A 318 -6.00 11.46 10.70
CA SER A 318 -5.71 10.10 11.14
C SER A 318 -4.59 9.53 10.26
N ALA A 319 -3.54 9.03 10.87
CA ALA A 319 -2.42 8.49 10.11
C ALA A 319 -2.85 7.24 9.31
N GLY A 320 -2.67 7.28 7.99
CA GLY A 320 -3.01 6.17 7.08
C GLY A 320 -1.99 5.03 7.20
N ASN A 321 -2.48 3.80 7.22
CA ASN A 321 -1.70 2.59 7.35
C ASN A 321 -1.32 2.03 5.97
N ILE A 322 -0.21 1.29 5.92
CA ILE A 322 0.22 0.59 4.71
C ILE A 322 0.30 -0.90 5.00
N ILE A 323 -0.30 -1.71 4.12
CA ILE A 323 -0.25 -3.17 4.15
C ILE A 323 0.28 -3.64 2.79
N LEU A 324 1.43 -4.32 2.79
CA LEU A 324 2.05 -4.87 1.59
C LEU A 324 2.14 -6.39 1.72
N ALA A 325 1.76 -7.12 0.69
CA ALA A 325 1.80 -8.58 0.67
C ALA A 325 2.46 -9.12 -0.59
N ALA A 326 3.52 -9.90 -0.40
CA ALA A 326 4.21 -10.63 -1.47
C ALA A 326 4.38 -12.10 -1.03
N PRO A 327 3.34 -12.95 -1.14
CA PRO A 327 3.36 -14.31 -0.59
C PRO A 327 4.45 -15.22 -1.19
N ALA A 328 4.69 -15.13 -2.50
CA ALA A 328 5.77 -15.89 -3.16
C ALA A 328 7.00 -15.04 -3.53
N GLY A 329 6.90 -13.72 -3.37
CA GLY A 329 7.95 -12.78 -3.76
C GLY A 329 8.54 -12.02 -2.58
N VAL A 330 9.20 -10.92 -2.91
CA VAL A 330 9.99 -10.09 -2.01
C VAL A 330 9.39 -8.69 -1.93
N ILE A 331 9.47 -8.07 -0.75
CA ILE A 331 9.21 -6.63 -0.61
C ILE A 331 10.56 -5.90 -0.56
N ASP A 332 10.85 -5.09 -1.59
CA ASP A 332 12.06 -4.30 -1.68
C ASP A 332 11.74 -2.81 -1.51
N ALA A 333 12.28 -2.20 -0.45
CA ALA A 333 12.12 -0.76 -0.21
C ALA A 333 12.94 0.12 -1.17
N GLY A 334 13.91 -0.47 -1.89
CA GLY A 334 14.81 0.21 -2.79
C GLY A 334 15.49 1.43 -2.16
N ASP A 335 15.90 2.40 -2.98
CA ASP A 335 16.47 3.67 -2.49
C ASP A 335 15.37 4.71 -2.19
N ALA A 336 14.21 4.57 -2.83
CA ALA A 336 13.09 5.49 -2.70
C ALA A 336 12.39 5.37 -1.33
N GLY A 337 12.41 4.16 -0.77
CA GLY A 337 11.90 3.83 0.55
C GLY A 337 10.40 3.55 0.60
N ILE A 338 10.01 2.99 1.75
CA ILE A 338 8.62 2.77 2.16
C ILE A 338 8.40 3.57 3.44
N ASN A 339 7.45 4.51 3.44
CA ASN A 339 7.19 5.36 4.60
C ASN A 339 5.68 5.39 4.91
N SER A 340 5.29 4.84 6.06
CA SER A 340 3.90 4.93 6.54
C SER A 340 3.78 6.03 7.58
N ALA A 341 2.81 6.93 7.43
CA ALA A 341 2.42 7.85 8.50
C ALA A 341 1.84 7.09 9.70
N GLY A 342 1.10 6.01 9.45
CA GLY A 342 0.47 5.16 10.46
C GLY A 342 1.24 3.85 10.67
N ASN A 343 0.50 2.76 10.86
CA ASN A 343 1.08 1.43 10.99
C ASN A 343 1.60 0.93 9.64
N LEU A 344 2.57 0.02 9.69
CA LEU A 344 3.12 -0.65 8.51
C LEU A 344 3.08 -2.16 8.70
N THR A 345 2.47 -2.87 7.76
CA THR A 345 2.37 -4.33 7.77
C THR A 345 3.00 -4.90 6.50
N LEU A 346 4.03 -5.75 6.64
CA LEU A 346 4.72 -6.38 5.52
C LEU A 346 4.52 -7.90 5.57
N ALA A 347 3.63 -8.45 4.75
CA ALA A 347 3.40 -9.89 4.67
C ALA A 347 4.27 -10.49 3.56
N THR A 348 5.48 -10.93 3.93
CA THR A 348 6.41 -11.62 3.02
C THR A 348 7.47 -12.36 3.84
N ASP A 349 8.05 -13.42 3.28
CA ASP A 349 9.18 -14.11 3.91
C ASP A 349 10.48 -13.30 3.82
N THR A 350 10.61 -12.38 2.87
CA THR A 350 11.85 -11.64 2.62
C THR A 350 11.59 -10.16 2.36
N VAL A 351 12.28 -9.32 3.14
CA VAL A 351 12.32 -7.87 2.92
C VAL A 351 13.74 -7.43 2.57
N LEU A 352 13.89 -6.67 1.49
CA LEU A 352 15.17 -6.08 1.07
C LEU A 352 15.18 -4.57 1.33
N ASN A 353 16.39 -4.05 1.53
CA ASN A 353 16.64 -2.62 1.79
C ASN A 353 15.83 -2.07 2.98
N ALA A 354 15.59 -2.88 4.01
CA ALA A 354 14.77 -2.54 5.18
C ALA A 354 15.23 -1.26 5.92
N GLY A 355 16.50 -0.84 5.78
CA GLY A 355 16.98 0.44 6.30
C GLY A 355 16.34 1.68 5.64
N ASN A 356 15.60 1.51 4.54
CA ASN A 356 14.81 2.55 3.88
C ASN A 356 13.31 2.47 4.22
N ILE A 357 12.94 1.70 5.25
CA ILE A 357 11.57 1.54 5.71
C ILE A 357 11.36 2.33 7.01
N GLU A 358 10.29 3.11 7.03
CA GLU A 358 9.91 3.95 8.16
C GLU A 358 8.40 3.82 8.42
N ALA A 359 8.00 3.74 9.69
CA ALA A 359 6.60 3.73 10.11
C ALA A 359 6.41 4.75 11.23
N GLY A 360 5.34 5.54 11.16
CA GLY A 360 4.94 6.45 12.22
C GLY A 360 4.23 5.75 13.38
N GLY A 361 3.67 4.57 13.13
CA GLY A 361 3.02 3.70 14.10
C GLY A 361 3.73 2.36 14.30
N GLU A 362 2.94 1.31 14.59
CA GLU A 362 3.44 -0.04 14.79
C GLU A 362 3.87 -0.69 13.46
N SER A 363 4.99 -1.43 13.50
CA SER A 363 5.45 -2.27 12.38
C SER A 363 5.20 -3.75 12.67
N VAL A 364 4.63 -4.46 11.71
CA VAL A 364 4.39 -5.91 11.73
C VAL A 364 4.93 -6.50 10.43
N GLY A 365 5.49 -7.71 10.47
CA GLY A 365 5.87 -8.47 9.28
C GLY A 365 7.35 -8.43 8.89
N PHE A 366 8.16 -7.62 9.58
CA PHE A 366 9.61 -7.63 9.40
C PHE A 366 10.30 -7.25 10.71
N SER A 367 11.39 -7.94 11.05
CA SER A 367 12.21 -7.57 12.20
C SER A 367 13.13 -6.41 11.81
N THR A 368 12.88 -5.21 12.32
CA THR A 368 13.91 -4.17 12.42
C THR A 368 14.89 -4.52 13.54
N GLU A 369 15.48 -5.71 13.49
CA GLU A 369 16.73 -5.97 14.20
C GLU A 369 17.80 -5.25 13.37
N THR A 370 17.89 -3.93 13.55
CA THR A 370 19.20 -3.32 13.48
C THR A 370 20.02 -4.11 14.48
N SER A 371 20.92 -4.97 13.98
CA SER A 371 22.02 -5.49 14.79
C SER A 371 22.92 -4.31 15.16
N ALA A 372 22.42 -3.42 16.02
CA ALA A 372 23.25 -2.70 16.94
C ALA A 372 23.76 -3.77 17.89
N MET A 373 25.00 -4.21 17.67
CA MET A 373 25.73 -4.93 18.69
C MET A 373 25.62 -4.16 20.02
N GLY A 374 24.94 -4.78 20.99
CA GLY A 374 25.06 -4.45 22.42
C GLY A 374 24.06 -3.41 22.95
N LEU A 375 23.04 -3.89 23.67
CA LEU A 375 22.97 -3.85 25.14
C LEU A 375 21.52 -4.16 25.56
N ASP A 376 21.33 -5.30 26.21
CA ASP A 376 20.10 -5.68 26.90
C ASP A 376 19.83 -4.68 28.03
N LEU A 377 18.81 -3.84 27.84
CA LEU A 377 18.31 -2.88 28.82
C LEU A 377 17.02 -3.39 29.50
N GLY A 378 16.87 -4.71 29.63
CA GLY A 378 15.68 -5.39 30.16
C GLY A 378 15.40 -5.22 31.66
N ASN A 379 15.77 -4.10 32.32
CA ASN A 379 15.53 -3.98 33.76
C ASN A 379 15.32 -2.56 34.34
N LEU A 380 14.72 -1.61 33.60
CA LEU A 380 14.39 -0.28 34.15
C LEU A 380 12.89 0.00 34.38
N SER A 381 12.03 -1.03 34.48
CA SER A 381 10.59 -0.85 34.72
C SER A 381 10.16 -0.83 36.20
N SER A 382 10.94 -0.22 37.10
CA SER A 382 10.44 0.05 38.46
C SER A 382 11.04 1.29 39.15
N ALA A 383 10.61 2.47 38.73
CA ALA A 383 10.41 3.69 39.54
C ALA A 383 9.95 4.79 38.56
N GLY A 384 8.69 5.21 38.53
CA GLY A 384 8.05 5.89 39.65
C GLY A 384 8.31 7.40 39.50
N THR A 385 7.34 8.10 38.91
CA THR A 385 7.06 9.55 39.05
C THR A 385 7.96 10.33 40.01
N ASP A 386 8.80 11.22 39.47
CA ASP A 386 8.95 12.62 39.91
C ASP A 386 10.14 13.32 39.21
N ALA A 387 10.05 14.65 39.16
CA ALA A 387 11.12 15.64 38.96
C ALA A 387 11.44 16.13 37.53
N THR A 388 10.75 17.21 37.17
CA THR A 388 11.33 18.37 36.51
C THR A 388 12.61 18.86 37.23
N SER A 389 13.55 19.39 36.45
CA SER A 389 14.69 20.27 36.80
C SER A 389 16.03 19.66 37.24
N THR A 390 17.07 20.04 36.47
CA THR A 390 18.52 20.13 36.78
C THR A 390 19.24 18.82 37.13
N VAL A 391 20.32 18.45 36.43
CA VAL A 391 21.73 18.69 36.82
C VAL A 391 22.57 18.05 35.69
N SER A 392 23.20 18.85 34.84
CA SER A 392 24.62 19.28 34.82
C SER A 392 25.54 18.30 34.08
N GLY A 393 26.27 18.86 33.09
CA GLY A 393 27.28 18.15 32.34
C GLY A 393 28.50 17.82 33.20
N GLU A 394 28.89 16.55 33.14
CA GLU A 394 30.26 16.07 33.36
C GLU A 394 30.42 14.61 32.85
N GLU A 395 29.33 13.86 32.63
CA GLU A 395 29.38 12.48 32.09
C GLU A 395 29.37 12.38 30.55
N ALA A 396 29.07 13.47 29.82
CA ALA A 396 29.05 13.47 28.35
C ALA A 396 30.44 13.65 27.69
N ALA A 397 31.46 14.06 28.45
CA ALA A 397 32.81 14.31 27.91
C ALA A 397 33.67 13.04 27.79
N ASP A 398 33.46 12.05 28.67
CA ASP A 398 34.24 10.81 28.66
C ASP A 398 33.73 9.79 27.63
N ALA A 399 32.45 9.84 27.26
CA ALA A 399 31.89 9.00 26.19
C ALA A 399 32.35 9.41 24.78
N PHE A 400 32.73 10.69 24.57
CA PHE A 400 33.16 11.19 23.26
C PHE A 400 34.66 10.90 22.97
N ASN A 401 35.49 10.80 23.99
CA ASN A 401 36.93 10.56 23.82
C ASN A 401 37.30 9.11 23.48
N ASN A 402 36.39 8.15 23.66
CA ASN A 402 36.67 6.73 23.42
C ASN A 402 36.09 6.20 22.08
N ALA A 403 35.37 7.03 21.32
CA ALA A 403 34.79 6.67 20.02
C ALA A 403 35.54 7.28 18.81
N ALA A 404 36.74 7.82 19.01
CA ALA A 404 37.53 8.45 17.95
C ALA A 404 38.98 7.95 17.92
N VAL A 405 39.21 6.67 17.56
CA VAL A 405 40.52 6.20 17.09
C VAL A 405 40.34 5.15 15.98
N ALA A 406 39.98 5.59 14.77
CA ALA A 406 40.34 4.89 13.54
C ALA A 406 41.57 5.59 12.95
N ILE A 407 42.75 4.99 13.13
CA ILE A 407 44.01 5.53 12.60
C ILE A 407 44.06 5.23 11.10
N LEU A 408 43.90 6.28 10.29
CA LEU A 408 44.27 6.30 8.88
C LEU A 408 45.78 6.50 8.77
N GLN A 409 46.50 5.50 8.27
CA GLN A 409 47.93 5.59 7.99
C GLN A 409 48.13 6.24 6.61
N VAL A 410 48.60 7.49 6.59
CA VAL A 410 48.97 8.22 5.37
C VAL A 410 50.49 8.41 5.37
N GLU A 411 51.18 7.78 4.44
CA GLU A 411 52.62 7.94 4.23
C GLU A 411 52.85 9.11 3.26
N VAL A 412 53.47 10.19 3.76
CA VAL A 412 53.89 11.34 2.96
C VAL A 412 55.41 11.26 2.81
N MET A 413 55.89 11.01 1.59
CA MET A 413 57.30 11.24 1.24
C MET A 413 57.49 12.73 0.94
N GLY A 414 58.17 13.44 1.82
CA GLY A 414 58.64 14.82 1.62
C GLY A 414 60.15 14.87 1.50
N LEU A 415 60.63 15.47 0.42
CA LEU A 415 62.04 15.75 0.11
C LEU A 415 62.61 16.82 1.06
N GLU A 416 63.87 16.64 1.47
CA GLU A 416 64.69 17.60 2.22
C GLU A 416 64.72 18.98 1.54
N ASP A 417 64.67 20.04 2.35
CA ASP A 417 65.67 21.09 2.19
C ASP A 417 66.01 21.72 3.55
N ASP A 418 67.29 22.04 3.65
CA ASP A 418 68.11 22.04 4.85
C ASP A 418 68.08 23.37 5.63
N ASP A 419 68.62 23.28 6.84
CA ASP A 419 69.34 24.34 7.56
C ASP A 419 68.60 25.42 8.40
N LYS A 420 68.48 25.02 9.68
CA LYS A 420 69.21 25.60 10.85
C LYS A 420 68.72 26.88 11.57
N PRO A 421 69.06 27.01 12.87
CA PRO A 421 68.21 27.63 13.88
C PRO A 421 68.76 28.96 14.44
N ALA A 422 67.84 29.68 15.12
CA ALA A 422 67.90 30.53 16.33
C ALA A 422 69.24 31.21 16.75
N PRO A 423 69.20 32.38 17.42
CA PRO A 423 68.45 32.57 18.69
C PRO A 423 67.17 33.40 18.59
#